data_AF-A0A2Z4JX60-F1
#
_entry.id   AF-A0A2Z4JX60-F1
#
_cell.length_a   1.000
_cell.length_b   1.000
_cell.length_c   1.000
_cell.angle_alpha   90.00
_cell.angle_beta   90.00
_cell.angle_gamma   90.00
#
_symmetry.space_group_name_H-M   'P 1'
#
loop_
_entity.id
_entity.type
_entity.pdbx_description
1 polymer ?
#
loop_
_entity_poly.entity_id
_entity_poly.type
_entity_poly.pdbx_seq_one_letter_code
_entity_poly.pdbx_strand_id
1 'polypeptide(L)' 'MIDYFALALGHGLLALALFRLVLREETDVDPRLKELDEKAQAAREAGSAASRNARRRERMTDGGETR' A
#
# COMPACT_ATOMS: atom_id res chain seq x y z
N MET A 1 28.08 -38.10 -19.03
CA MET A 1 28.52 -36.75 -19.43
C MET A 1 27.39 -35.82 -19.10
N ILE A 2 27.59 -34.87 -18.18
CA ILE A 2 26.52 -33.96 -17.78
C ILE A 2 26.22 -33.02 -18.95
N ASP A 3 24.95 -32.79 -19.23
CA ASP A 3 24.55 -31.87 -20.27
C ASP A 3 24.73 -30.43 -19.75
N TYR A 4 25.87 -29.82 -20.10
CA TYR A 4 26.21 -28.46 -19.72
C TYR A 4 25.17 -27.45 -20.20
N PHE A 5 24.45 -27.74 -21.28
CA PHE A 5 23.37 -26.90 -21.76
C PHE A 5 22.20 -26.90 -20.77
N ALA A 6 21.76 -28.08 -20.33
CA ALA A 6 20.71 -28.21 -19.33
C ALA A 6 21.10 -27.54 -18.00
N LEU A 7 22.37 -27.68 -17.59
CA LEU A 7 22.89 -27.05 -16.39
C LEU A 7 22.89 -25.52 -16.48
N ALA A 8 23.39 -24.98 -17.60
CA ALA A 8 23.43 -23.55 -17.86
C ALA A 8 22.03 -22.95 -17.97
N LEU A 9 21.11 -23.65 -18.63
CA LEU A 9 19.71 -23.25 -18.74
C LEU A 9 19.04 -23.21 -17.36
N GLY A 10 19.21 -24.26 -16.56
CA GLY A 10 18.69 -24.31 -15.19
C GLY A 10 19.22 -23.18 -14.31
N HIS A 11 20.53 -22.92 -14.36
CA HIS A 11 21.15 -21.81 -13.62
C HIS A 11 20.67 -20.45 -14.12
N GLY A 12 20.53 -20.26 -15.43
CA GLY A 12 20.02 -19.02 -16.02
C GLY A 12 18.58 -18.73 -15.59
N LEU A 13 17.72 -19.75 -15.60
CA LEU A 13 16.33 -19.63 -15.13
C LEU A 13 16.26 -19.33 -13.63
N LEU A 14 17.11 -19.95 -12.81
CA LEU A 14 17.20 -19.65 -11.38
C LEU A 14 17.68 -18.22 -11.11
N ALA A 15 18.71 -17.76 -11.82
CA ALA A 15 19.20 -16.39 -11.70
C ALA A 15 18.14 -15.36 -12.11
N LEU A 16 17.38 -15.63 -13.19
CA LEU A 16 16.29 -14.77 -13.64
C LEU A 16 15.14 -14.73 -12.62
N ALA A 17 14.78 -15.88 -12.04
CA ALA A 17 13.76 -15.95 -11.01
C ALA A 17 14.16 -15.15 -9.76
N LEU A 18 15.42 -15.27 -9.32
CA LEU A 18 15.95 -14.49 -8.19
C LEU A 18 15.98 -13.00 -8.50
N PHE A 19 16.43 -12.60 -9.69
CA PHE A 19 16.42 -11.20 -10.11
C PHE A 19 15.00 -10.62 -10.10
N ARG A 20 14.03 -11.38 -10.63
CA ARG A 20 12.62 -10.99 -10.61
C ARG A 20 12.07 -10.87 -9.18
N LEU A 21 12.45 -11.77 -8.29
CA LEU A 21 12.01 -11.74 -6.89
C LEU A 21 12.57 -10.54 -6.13
N VAL A 22 13.86 -10.23 -6.31
CA VAL A 22 14.51 -9.08 -5.68
C VAL A 22 13.91 -7.75 -6.16
N LEU A 23 13.55 -7.65 -7.43
CA LEU A 23 12.93 -6.45 -8.00
C LEU A 23 11.41 -6.38 -7.77
N ARG A 24 10.81 -7.40 -7.15
CA ARG A 24 9.36 -7.41 -6.92
C ARG A 24 9.02 -6.49 -5.76
N GLU A 25 8.41 -5.35 -6.07
CA GLU A 25 7.97 -4.34 -5.10
C GLU A 25 7.08 -4.91 -3.98
N GLU A 26 6.26 -5.91 -4.31
CA GLU A 26 5.36 -6.56 -3.33
C GLU A 26 6.05 -7.53 -2.37
N THR A 27 7.33 -7.85 -2.57
CA THR A 27 8.03 -8.83 -1.72
C THR A 27 8.37 -8.25 -0.35
N ASP A 28 8.63 -6.94 -0.25
CA ASP A 28 8.91 -6.24 1.01
C ASP A 28 7.68 -5.58 1.64
N VAL A 29 6.52 -5.62 0.97
CA VAL A 29 5.28 -5.04 1.49
C VAL A 29 4.50 -6.10 2.26
N ASP A 30 4.62 -6.07 3.59
CA ASP A 30 3.73 -6.84 4.46
C ASP A 30 2.28 -6.31 4.31
N PRO A 31 1.30 -7.14 3.91
CA PRO A 31 -0.11 -6.72 3.82
C PRO A 31 -0.63 -6.06 5.09
N ARG A 32 -0.12 -6.45 6.26
CA ARG A 32 -0.49 -5.86 7.55
C ARG A 32 0.04 -4.44 7.73
N LEU A 33 1.20 -4.12 7.15
CA LEU A 33 1.72 -2.75 7.15
C LEU A 33 0.84 -1.84 6.29
N LYS A 34 0.34 -2.34 5.16
CA LYS A 34 -0.61 -1.60 4.32
C LYS A 34 -1.89 -1.24 5.07
N GLU A 35 -2.47 -2.19 5.82
CA GLU A 35 -3.64 -1.93 6.66
C GLU A 35 -3.36 -0.90 7.77
N LEU A 36 -2.14 -0.89 8.33
CA LEU A 36 -1.73 0.07 9.35
C LEU A 36 -1.54 1.47 8.77
N ASP A 37 -0.96 1.58 7.57
CA ASP A 37 -0.81 2.86 6.86
C ASP A 37 -2.17 3.46 6.49
N GLU A 38 -3.09 2.65 5.98
CA GLU A 38 -4.47 3.08 5.67
C GLU A 38 -5.18 3.57 6.94
N LYS A 39 -5.05 2.85 8.06
CA LYS A 39 -5.59 3.29 9.38
C LYS A 39 -4.92 4.57 9.87
N ALA A 40 -3.61 4.71 9.71
CA ALA A 40 -2.87 5.90 10.13
C ALA A 40 -3.26 7.13 9.28
N GLN A 41 -3.49 6.93 7.98
CA GLN A 41 -3.96 7.98 7.08
C GLN A 41 -5.39 8.41 7.43
N ALA A 42 -6.30 7.46 7.63
CA ALA A 42 -7.67 7.74 8.08
C ALA A 42 -7.70 8.49 9.43
N ALA A 43 -6.83 8.13 10.38
CA ALA A 43 -6.70 8.82 11.65
C ALA A 43 -6.16 10.26 11.50
N ARG A 44 -5.19 10.49 10.61
CA ARG A 44 -4.68 11.83 10.29
C ARG A 44 -5.76 12.70 9.64
N GLU A 45 -6.52 12.14 8.71
CA GLU A 45 -7.61 12.84 8.03
C GLU A 45 -8.74 13.20 9.02
N ALA A 46 -9.14 12.26 9.88
CA ALA A 46 -10.10 12.50 10.96
C ALA A 46 -9.62 13.55 11.98
N GLY A 47 -8.31 13.55 12.28
CA GLY A 47 -7.66 14.51 13.16
C GLY A 47 -7.29 15.84 12.49
N SER A 48 -7.55 16.01 11.19
CA SER A 48 -7.14 17.21 10.46
C SER A 48 -8.06 18.41 10.77
N ALA A 49 -7.49 19.62 10.70
CA ALA A 49 -8.27 20.85 10.83
C ALA A 49 -9.32 20.99 9.71
N ALA A 50 -9.05 20.43 8.53
CA ALA A 50 -9.99 20.38 7.42
C ALA A 50 -11.25 19.56 7.77
N SER A 51 -11.08 18.36 8.37
CA SER A 51 -12.20 17.53 8.84
C SER A 51 -12.99 18.21 9.96
N ARG A 52 -12.31 18.84 10.92
CA ARG A 52 -12.98 19.63 11.97
C ARG A 52 -13.79 20.80 11.40
N ASN A 53 -13.24 21.50 10.41
CA ASN A 53 -13.91 22.64 9.78
C ASN A 53 -15.07 22.19 8.87
N ALA A 54 -14.95 21.03 8.20
CA ALA A 54 -16.05 20.41 7.45
C ALA A 54 -17.22 20.06 8.38
N ARG A 55 -16.97 19.37 9.50
CA ARG A 55 -17.99 19.07 10.53
C ARG A 55 -18.62 20.31 11.15
N ARG A 56 -17.86 21.41 11.27
CA ARG A 56 -18.41 22.69 11.74
C ARG A 56 -19.35 23.31 10.72
N ARG A 57 -19.04 23.20 9.43
CA ARG A 57 -19.91 23.68 8.34
C ARG A 57 -21.18 22.86 8.23
N GLU A 58 -21.10 21.53 8.30
CA GLU A 58 -22.28 20.64 8.30
C GLU A 58 -23.23 20.96 9.46
N ARG A 59 -22.71 21.23 10.67
CA ARG A 59 -23.54 21.67 11.81
C ARG A 59 -24.16 23.06 11.61
N MET A 60 -23.49 23.95 10.88
CA MET A 60 -24.03 25.28 10.58
C MET A 60 -25.10 25.26 9.49
N THR A 61 -25.03 24.30 8.56
CA THR A 61 -26.06 24.11 7.53
C THR A 61 -27.30 23.43 8.12
N ASP A 62 -27.12 22.43 8.99
CA ASP A 62 -28.21 21.70 9.65
C ASP A 62 -28.97 22.59 10.67
N GLY A 63 -28.27 23.43 11.42
CA GLY A 63 -28.89 24.39 12.35
C GLY A 63 -29.55 25.61 11.69
N GLY A 64 -29.47 25.73 10.36
CA GLY A 64 -30.02 26.86 9.58
C GLY A 64 -31.42 26.61 9.00
N GLU A 65 -31.88 25.35 8.93
CA GLU A 65 -33.14 24.97 8.28
C GLU A 65 -34.37 24.95 9.22
N THR A 66 -34.23 25.38 10.48
CA THR A 66 -35.32 25.37 11.48
C THR A 66 -35.72 26.76 11.99
N ARG A 67 -35.75 27.78 11.12
CA ARG A 67 -36.29 29.09 11.49
C ARG A 67 -37.19 29.72 10.43
#